data_AF-A0A7S0RTX6-F1
#
_entry.id   AF-A0A7S0RTX6-F1
#
_cell.length_a   1.000
_cell.length_b   1.000
_cell.length_c   1.000
_cell.angle_alpha   90.00
_cell.angle_beta   90.00
_cell.angle_gamma   90.00
#
_symmetry.space_group_name_H-M   'P 1'
#
loop_
_entity.id
_entity.type
_entity.pdbx_description
1 polymer ?
#
loop_
_entity_poly.entity_id
_entity_poly.type
_entity_poly.pdbx_seq_one_letter_code
_entity_poly.pdbx_strand_id
1 'polypeptide(L)'
;KIIANELEFGADGRSTGGMVKRAECAADKLVHFASILESSDEARKDDPMVYVGDSMGDIAAMLAAEYGIVIGDCPNLRRLLDQLGVSLQPLDSAPQAPRGDGYATKTLYKVDSWKQVGAFLFARDPAAARPAPPAVR
;
A
#
# COMPACT_ATOMS: atom_id res chain seq x y z
N LYS A 1 8.07 10.18 2.12
CA LYS A 1 8.34 10.15 3.58
C LYS A 1 8.78 8.74 3.94
N ILE A 2 9.83 8.56 4.76
CA ILE A 2 10.24 7.26 5.28
C ILE A 2 9.77 7.17 6.73
N ILE A 3 9.15 6.05 7.10
CA ILE A 3 8.60 5.83 8.45
C ILE A 3 9.05 4.44 8.89
N ALA A 4 9.76 4.36 10.01
CA ALA A 4 10.26 3.11 10.58
C ALA A 4 10.45 3.27 12.10
N ASN A 5 10.71 2.16 12.78
CA ASN A 5 11.31 2.21 14.11
C ASN A 5 12.73 2.77 14.00
N GLU A 6 13.14 3.57 14.99
CA GLU A 6 14.43 4.23 14.99
C GLU A 6 15.31 3.63 16.08
N LEU A 7 16.56 3.29 15.73
CA LEU A 7 17.55 2.89 16.73
C LEU A 7 18.06 4.12 17.45
N GLU A 8 18.24 4.00 18.77
CA GLU A 8 18.93 5.02 19.55
C GLU A 8 20.44 4.86 19.41
N PHE A 9 21.14 5.98 19.23
CA PHE A 9 22.59 6.03 19.08
C PHE A 9 23.24 6.85 20.19
N GLY A 10 24.32 6.32 20.75
CA GLY A 10 25.18 7.04 21.68
C GLY A 10 26.03 8.10 20.98
N ALA A 11 26.71 8.93 21.77
CA ALA A 11 27.60 9.97 21.25
C ALA A 11 28.78 9.41 20.42
N ASP A 12 29.10 8.13 20.58
CA ASP A 12 30.13 7.40 19.83
C ASP A 12 29.61 6.85 18.47
N GLY A 13 28.36 7.15 18.12
CA GLY A 13 27.72 6.70 16.89
C GLY A 13 27.34 5.21 16.90
N ARG A 14 27.38 4.55 18.06
CA ARG A 14 26.98 3.14 18.20
C ARG A 14 25.55 3.03 18.71
N SER A 15 24.84 1.99 18.26
CA SER A 15 23.50 1.71 18.77
C SER A 15 23.58 1.38 20.27
N THR A 16 22.70 1.97 21.06
CA THR A 16 22.60 1.69 22.50
C THR A 16 21.84 0.40 22.80
N GLY A 17 21.26 -0.23 21.77
CA GLY A 17 20.25 -1.29 21.92
C GLY A 17 18.84 -0.75 22.23
N GLY A 18 18.71 0.56 22.49
CA GLY A 18 17.43 1.25 22.61
C GLY A 18 16.76 1.41 21.24
N MET A 19 15.42 1.43 21.24
CA MET A 19 14.63 1.57 20.03
C MET A 19 13.40 2.43 20.30
N VAL A 20 13.23 3.49 19.49
CA VAL A 20 12.01 4.26 19.43
C VAL A 20 11.03 3.56 18.50
N LYS A 21 10.00 2.97 19.09
CA LYS A 21 8.95 2.25 18.37
C LYS A 21 7.96 3.24 17.78
N ARG A 22 7.84 3.27 16.45
CA ARG A 22 6.96 4.19 15.72
C ARG A 22 6.02 3.48 14.75
N ALA A 23 6.40 2.32 14.22
CA ALA A 23 5.65 1.57 13.21
C ALA A 23 5.85 0.07 13.41
N GLU A 24 5.41 -0.46 14.55
CA GLU A 24 5.68 -1.85 14.95
C GLU A 24 4.56 -2.80 14.53
N CYS A 25 3.31 -2.34 14.58
CA CYS A 25 2.15 -3.19 14.34
C CYS A 25 1.27 -2.71 13.19
N ALA A 26 0.30 -3.56 12.82
CA ALA A 26 -0.66 -3.24 11.76
C ALA A 26 -1.44 -1.94 12.03
N ALA A 27 -1.78 -1.67 13.30
CA ALA A 27 -2.46 -0.43 13.66
C ALA A 27 -1.58 0.80 13.43
N ASP A 28 -0.30 0.75 13.84
CA ASP A 28 0.63 1.87 13.60
C ASP A 28 0.79 2.15 12.11
N LYS A 29 0.98 1.09 11.31
CA LYS A 29 1.12 1.23 9.85
C LYS A 29 -0.14 1.80 9.20
N LEU A 30 -1.33 1.43 9.66
CA LEU A 30 -2.59 2.02 9.20
C LEU A 30 -2.66 3.52 9.50
N VAL A 31 -2.30 3.93 10.72
CA VAL A 31 -2.29 5.36 11.11
C VAL A 31 -1.32 6.15 10.23
N HIS A 32 -0.13 5.64 9.98
CA HIS A 32 0.84 6.30 9.11
C HIS A 32 0.39 6.34 7.65
N PHE A 33 -0.23 5.28 7.16
CA PHE A 33 -0.78 5.23 5.81
C PHE A 33 -1.89 6.29 5.64
N ALA A 34 -2.84 6.36 6.55
CA ALA A 34 -3.89 7.38 6.55
C ALA A 34 -3.30 8.80 6.58
N SER A 35 -2.30 9.05 7.45
CA SER A 35 -1.63 10.35 7.52
C SER A 35 -0.90 10.74 6.23
N ILE A 36 -0.32 9.78 5.49
CA ILE A 36 0.30 10.04 4.19
C ILE A 36 -0.75 10.45 3.15
N LEU A 37 -1.92 9.79 3.17
CA LEU A 37 -3.02 10.10 2.25
C LEU A 37 -3.60 11.49 2.54
N GLU A 38 -3.81 11.83 3.82
CA GLU A 38 -4.30 13.15 4.24
C GLU A 38 -3.33 14.29 3.94
N SER A 39 -2.02 14.02 3.90
CA SER A 39 -0.98 15.01 3.59
C SER A 39 -0.61 15.05 2.10
N SER A 40 -1.33 14.32 1.25
CA SER A 40 -1.10 14.36 -0.20
C SER A 40 -1.58 15.68 -0.80
N ASP A 41 -0.86 16.16 -1.83
CA ASP A 41 -1.25 17.37 -2.57
C ASP A 41 -2.63 17.15 -3.22
N GLU A 42 -3.45 18.20 -3.32
CA GLU A 42 -4.78 18.12 -3.97
C GLU A 42 -4.70 17.60 -5.42
N ALA A 43 -3.57 17.79 -6.10
CA ALA A 43 -3.32 17.23 -7.43
C ALA A 43 -3.24 15.70 -7.49
N ARG A 44 -3.06 15.04 -6.33
CA ARG A 44 -2.90 13.59 -6.17
C ARG A 44 -4.09 12.93 -5.48
N LYS A 45 -5.16 13.69 -5.24
CA LYS A 45 -6.36 13.22 -4.53
C LYS A 45 -7.13 12.16 -5.30
N ASP A 46 -7.00 12.17 -6.62
CA ASP A 46 -7.57 11.18 -7.53
C ASP A 46 -6.59 10.05 -7.87
N ASP A 47 -5.35 10.07 -7.33
CA ASP A 47 -4.40 8.97 -7.52
C ASP A 47 -4.87 7.74 -6.74
N PRO A 48 -4.74 6.53 -7.29
CA PRO A 48 -5.11 5.32 -6.59
C PRO A 48 -4.25 5.11 -5.34
N MET A 49 -4.90 4.74 -4.24
CA MET A 49 -4.28 4.44 -2.96
C MET A 49 -3.77 2.99 -2.97
N VAL A 50 -2.45 2.82 -2.95
CA VAL A 50 -1.80 1.51 -3.03
C VAL A 50 -1.02 1.24 -1.75
N TYR A 51 -1.14 0.02 -1.22
CA TYR A 51 -0.28 -0.48 -0.14
C TYR A 51 0.25 -1.86 -0.51
N VAL A 52 1.56 -2.10 -0.34
CA VAL A 52 2.20 -3.39 -0.59
C VAL A 52 2.75 -3.94 0.73
N GLY A 53 2.37 -5.17 1.09
CA GLY A 53 2.86 -5.85 2.29
C GLY A 53 3.00 -7.35 2.08
N ASP A 54 3.69 -8.02 3.00
CA ASP A 54 3.97 -9.47 2.95
C ASP A 54 3.51 -10.22 4.20
N SER A 55 3.12 -9.48 5.24
CA SER A 55 2.91 -10.01 6.58
C SER A 55 1.56 -9.63 7.19
N MET A 56 1.21 -10.29 8.29
CA MET A 56 0.06 -9.90 9.12
C MET A 56 0.22 -8.49 9.70
N GLY A 57 1.46 -8.00 9.87
CA GLY A 57 1.74 -6.65 10.35
C GLY A 57 1.34 -5.56 9.36
N ASP A 58 0.93 -5.91 8.14
CA ASP A 58 0.54 -4.99 7.07
C ASP A 58 -0.97 -5.04 6.77
N ILE A 59 -1.69 -5.98 7.39
CA ILE A 59 -3.06 -6.32 7.00
C ILE A 59 -4.02 -5.13 7.05
N ALA A 60 -3.92 -4.32 8.09
CA ALA A 60 -4.84 -3.20 8.29
C ALA A 60 -4.67 -2.13 7.21
N ALA A 61 -3.43 -1.81 6.84
CA ALA A 61 -3.15 -0.85 5.79
C ALA A 61 -3.46 -1.40 4.38
N MET A 62 -3.18 -2.69 4.13
CA MET A 62 -3.58 -3.35 2.88
C MET A 62 -5.11 -3.32 2.68
N LEU A 63 -5.90 -3.57 3.73
CA LEU A 63 -7.36 -3.54 3.64
C LEU A 63 -7.96 -2.13 3.53
N ALA A 64 -7.21 -1.10 3.94
CA ALA A 64 -7.63 0.29 3.82
C ALA A 64 -7.31 0.90 2.45
N ALA A 65 -6.37 0.31 1.70
CA ALA A 65 -5.99 0.76 0.38
C ALA A 65 -7.04 0.34 -0.68
N GLU A 66 -7.13 1.10 -1.78
CA GLU A 66 -7.92 0.68 -2.95
C GLU A 66 -7.28 -0.52 -3.64
N TYR A 67 -5.94 -0.55 -3.65
CA TYR A 67 -5.15 -1.70 -4.07
C TYR A 67 -4.23 -2.14 -2.93
N GLY A 68 -4.75 -3.03 -2.08
CA GLY A 68 -3.93 -3.78 -1.14
C GLY A 68 -3.25 -4.96 -1.84
N ILE A 69 -1.92 -4.96 -1.89
CA ILE A 69 -1.11 -5.93 -2.61
C ILE A 69 -0.31 -6.78 -1.63
N VAL A 70 -0.49 -8.09 -1.70
CA VAL A 70 0.33 -9.09 -1.02
C VAL A 70 1.49 -9.50 -1.92
N ILE A 71 2.73 -9.32 -1.46
CA ILE A 71 3.92 -9.80 -2.16
C ILE A 71 4.47 -11.07 -1.51
N GLY A 72 4.74 -12.09 -2.33
CA GLY A 72 5.23 -13.39 -1.90
C GLY A 72 4.14 -14.30 -1.33
N ASP A 73 4.54 -15.28 -0.53
CA ASP A 73 3.61 -16.23 0.09
C ASP A 73 3.86 -16.32 1.60
N CYS A 74 2.84 -15.96 2.38
CA CYS A 74 2.86 -16.02 3.84
C CYS A 74 1.67 -16.86 4.33
N PRO A 75 1.89 -18.13 4.73
CA PRO A 75 0.82 -19.03 5.14
C PRO A 75 -0.07 -18.49 6.27
N ASN A 76 0.54 -17.78 7.23
CA ASN A 76 -0.18 -17.18 8.35
C ASN A 76 -1.09 -16.03 7.88
N LEU A 77 -0.60 -15.17 6.98
CA LEU A 77 -1.40 -14.13 6.37
C LEU A 77 -2.55 -14.74 5.57
N ARG A 78 -2.29 -15.76 4.74
CA ARG A 78 -3.34 -16.44 3.95
C ARG A 78 -4.44 -17.00 4.85
N ARG A 79 -4.07 -17.71 5.92
CA ARG A 79 -5.03 -18.23 6.90
C ARG A 79 -5.86 -17.12 7.55
N LEU A 80 -5.24 -15.98 7.88
CA LEU A 80 -5.95 -14.82 8.43
C LEU A 80 -6.94 -14.24 7.40
N LEU A 81 -6.53 -14.09 6.14
CA LEU A 81 -7.41 -13.60 5.06
C LEU A 81 -8.64 -14.50 4.90
N ASP A 82 -8.44 -15.82 4.89
CA ASP A 82 -9.52 -16.80 4.82
C ASP A 82 -10.50 -16.63 6.01
N GLN A 83 -9.98 -16.44 7.23
CA GLN A 83 -10.80 -16.21 8.42
C GLN A 83 -11.57 -14.88 8.38
N LEU A 84 -11.01 -13.86 7.76
CA LEU A 84 -11.66 -12.55 7.58
C LEU A 84 -12.62 -12.52 6.37
N GLY A 85 -12.67 -13.60 5.58
CA GLY A 85 -13.44 -13.67 4.34
C GLY A 85 -12.91 -12.71 3.27
N VAL A 86 -11.60 -12.44 3.29
CA VAL A 86 -10.90 -11.61 2.31
C VAL A 86 -10.38 -12.50 1.19
N SER A 87 -10.83 -12.24 -0.03
CA SER A 87 -10.36 -12.91 -1.24
C SER A 87 -8.94 -12.47 -1.56
N LEU A 88 -8.12 -13.40 -2.05
CA LEU A 88 -6.80 -13.12 -2.58
C LEU A 88 -6.79 -13.48 -4.06
N GLN A 89 -6.65 -12.49 -4.94
CA GLN A 89 -6.66 -12.66 -6.40
C GLN A 89 -5.32 -12.28 -7.01
N PRO A 90 -4.95 -12.79 -8.20
CA PRO A 90 -3.80 -12.28 -8.94
C PRO A 90 -3.88 -10.77 -9.23
N LEU A 91 -2.76 -10.03 -9.19
CA LEU A 91 -2.77 -8.58 -9.46
C LEU A 91 -3.19 -8.20 -10.88
N ASP A 92 -3.01 -9.10 -11.86
CA ASP A 92 -3.47 -8.87 -13.24
C ASP A 92 -5.01 -8.89 -13.38
N SER A 93 -5.74 -9.42 -12.39
CA SER A 93 -7.20 -9.33 -12.33
C SER A 93 -7.72 -8.05 -11.69
N ALA A 94 -6.82 -7.17 -11.21
CA ALA A 94 -7.20 -5.91 -10.58
C ALA A 94 -7.88 -4.96 -11.60
N PRO A 95 -9.00 -4.31 -11.22
CA PRO A 95 -9.72 -3.41 -12.11
C PRO A 95 -8.85 -2.20 -12.50
N GLN A 96 -9.08 -1.67 -13.70
CA GLN A 96 -8.27 -0.56 -14.22
C GLN A 96 -8.50 0.77 -13.50
N ALA A 97 -9.72 0.99 -13.02
CA ALA A 97 -10.07 2.11 -12.16
C ALA A 97 -10.50 1.56 -10.79
N PRO A 98 -10.05 2.16 -9.67
CA PRO A 98 -10.57 1.80 -8.37
C PRO A 98 -12.08 2.08 -8.35
N ARG A 99 -12.85 1.22 -7.70
CA ARG A 99 -14.29 1.46 -7.55
C ARG A 99 -14.43 2.60 -6.53
N GLY A 100 -15.04 3.70 -6.95
CA GLY A 100 -15.23 4.91 -6.14
C GLY A 100 -16.21 4.76 -4.97
N ASP A 101 -16.59 3.53 -4.61
CA ASP A 101 -17.32 3.21 -3.40
C ASP A 101 -16.31 3.01 -2.27
N GLY A 102 -16.01 4.13 -1.58
CA GLY A 102 -15.12 4.18 -0.45
C GLY A 102 -15.30 3.00 0.51
N TYR A 103 -14.18 2.33 0.77
CA TYR A 103 -13.98 1.27 1.76
C TYR A 103 -14.65 -0.10 1.48
N ALA A 104 -13.79 -1.12 1.59
CA ALA A 104 -14.10 -2.55 1.75
C ALA A 104 -14.42 -3.35 0.47
N THR A 105 -13.52 -3.34 -0.52
CA THR A 105 -13.37 -4.59 -1.28
C THR A 105 -12.71 -5.60 -0.34
N LYS A 106 -13.37 -6.72 -0.07
CA LYS A 106 -12.75 -7.86 0.61
C LYS A 106 -11.82 -8.59 -0.36
N THR A 107 -10.96 -7.86 -1.07
CA THR A 107 -10.06 -8.43 -2.07
C THR A 107 -8.69 -7.77 -1.95
N LEU A 108 -7.69 -8.59 -1.71
CA LEU A 108 -6.28 -8.22 -1.87
C LEU A 108 -5.74 -8.88 -3.14
N TYR A 109 -4.66 -8.31 -3.66
CA TYR A 109 -4.03 -8.76 -4.90
C TYR A 109 -2.67 -9.37 -4.64
N LYS A 110 -2.41 -10.58 -5.12
CA LYS A 110 -1.15 -11.30 -4.96
C LYS A 110 -0.20 -11.05 -6.13
N VAL A 111 1.07 -10.89 -5.80
CA VAL A 111 2.21 -10.95 -6.71
C VAL A 111 3.33 -11.79 -6.09
N ASP A 112 4.23 -12.28 -6.92
CA ASP A 112 5.41 -13.03 -6.49
C ASP A 112 6.69 -12.18 -6.55
N SER A 113 6.65 -10.98 -7.14
CA SER A 113 7.82 -10.11 -7.29
C SER A 113 7.51 -8.62 -7.42
N TRP A 114 8.49 -7.79 -7.06
CA TRP A 114 8.48 -6.35 -7.30
C TRP A 114 8.36 -5.97 -8.78
N LYS A 115 8.76 -6.86 -9.70
CA LYS A 115 8.60 -6.64 -11.15
C LYS A 115 7.13 -6.53 -11.55
N GLN A 116 6.26 -7.36 -10.95
CA GLN A 116 4.82 -7.31 -11.20
C GLN A 116 4.20 -6.05 -10.61
N VAL A 117 4.63 -5.63 -9.42
CA VAL A 117 4.22 -4.36 -8.80
C VAL A 117 4.60 -3.19 -9.72
N GLY A 118 5.84 -3.14 -10.18
CA GLY A 118 6.30 -2.07 -11.08
C GLY A 118 5.56 -2.05 -12.41
N ALA A 119 5.26 -3.22 -12.99
CA ALA A 119 4.46 -3.30 -14.21
C ALA A 119 3.03 -2.76 -14.00
N PHE A 120 2.40 -3.10 -12.88
CA PHE A 120 1.06 -2.61 -12.55
C PHE A 120 1.03 -1.08 -12.35
N LEU A 121 2.01 -0.53 -11.62
CA LEU A 121 2.04 0.89 -11.27
C LEU A 121 2.54 1.81 -12.39
N PHE A 122 3.49 1.35 -13.21
CA PHE A 122 4.25 2.23 -14.09
C PHE A 122 4.24 1.83 -15.57
N ALA A 123 3.85 0.60 -15.92
CA ALA A 123 3.81 0.18 -17.34
C ALA A 123 2.51 0.57 -18.04
N ARG A 124 1.56 1.19 -17.34
CA ARG A 124 0.40 1.86 -17.94
C ARG A 124 0.82 3.25 -18.38
N ASP A 125 1.02 3.43 -19.68
CA ASP A 125 1.44 4.69 -20.29
C ASP A 125 0.43 5.84 -19.99
N PRO A 126 0.84 6.95 -19.35
CA PRO A 126 -0.03 8.09 -19.07
C PRO A 126 -0.51 8.85 -20.33
N ALA A 127 0.03 8.54 -21.51
CA ALA A 127 -0.42 9.15 -22.77
C ALA A 127 -1.83 8.71 -23.20
N ALA A 128 -2.36 7.59 -22.69
CA ALA A 128 -3.66 7.07 -23.11
C ALA A 128 -4.87 7.63 -22.32
N ALA A 129 -4.64 8.29 -21.18
CA ALA A 129 -5.71 8.62 -20.22
C ALA A 129 -5.99 10.13 -20.03
N ARG A 130 -5.18 11.03 -20.60
CA ARG A 130 -5.40 12.48 -20.45
C ARG A 130 -6.30 12.99 -21.59
N PRO A 131 -7.56 13.40 -21.34
CA PRO A 131 -8.31 14.13 -22.35
C PRO A 131 -7.53 15.40 -22.71
N ALA A 132 -7.41 15.68 -24.00
CA ALA A 132 -6.74 16.89 -24.48
C ALA A 132 -7.37 18.14 -23.84
N PRO A 133 -6.58 19.13 -23.39
CA PRO A 133 -7.14 20.36 -22.87
C PRO A 133 -8.02 21.01 -23.95
N PRO A 134 -9.17 21.60 -23.59
CA PRO A 134 -10.06 22.24 -24.55
C PRO A 134 -9.28 23.31 -25.31
N ALA A 135 -9.36 23.25 -26.65
CA ALA A 135 -8.73 24.23 -27.52
C ALA A 135 -9.29 25.62 -27.20
N VAL A 136 -8.45 26.49 -26.67
CA VAL A 136 -8.76 27.91 -26.49
C VAL A 136 -8.87 28.52 -27.88
N ARG A 137 -10.07 28.96 -28.25
CA ARG A 137 -10.34 29.78 -29.44
C ARG A 137 -10.20 31.26 -29.09
#